data_AF-A0A0U4FNM4-F1
#
_entry.id   AF-A0A0U4FNM4-F1
#
_cell.length_a   1.000
_cell.length_b   1.000
_cell.length_c   1.000
_cell.angle_alpha   90.00
_cell.angle_beta   90.00
_cell.angle_gamma   90.00
#
_symmetry.space_group_name_H-M   'P 1'
#
loop_
_entity.id
_entity.type
_entity.pdbx_description
1 polymer ?
#
loop_
_entity_poly.entity_id
_entity_poly.type
_entity_poly.pdbx_seq_one_letter_code
_entity_poly.pdbx_strand_id
1 'polypeptide(L)' 'MGKDDVYEAYKATLGAKIIASHMEAVNHWTLSREELKNFINEKGISSNVLVPDDGESYSL' A
#
# COMPACT_ATOMS: atom_id res chain seq x y z
N MET A 1 -10.99 -1.23 3.03
CA MET A 1 -9.78 -1.96 3.45
C MET A 1 -8.87 -0.98 4.15
N GLY A 2 -8.30 -1.40 5.28
CA GLY A 2 -7.33 -0.63 6.03
C GLY A 2 -5.90 -1.12 5.79
N LYS A 3 -4.94 -0.48 6.47
CA LYS A 3 -3.52 -0.87 6.43
C LYS A 3 -3.26 -2.29 6.95
N ASP A 4 -4.06 -2.77 7.90
CA ASP A 4 -3.93 -4.13 8.43
C ASP A 4 -4.27 -5.20 7.38
N ASP A 5 -5.27 -4.96 6.52
CA ASP A 5 -5.61 -5.86 5.41
C ASP A 5 -4.44 -5.98 4.42
N VAL A 6 -3.70 -4.89 4.19
CA VAL A 6 -2.49 -4.89 3.35
C VAL A 6 -1.40 -5.77 3.97
N TYR A 7 -1.25 -5.76 5.30
CA TYR A 7 -0.29 -6.61 6.00
C TYR A 7 -0.68 -8.09 5.95
N GLU A 8 -1.97 -8.40 6.11
CA GLU A 8 -2.47 -9.77 5.94
C GLU A 8 -2.28 -10.27 4.51
N ALA A 9 -2.55 -9.43 3.51
CA ALA A 9 -2.29 -9.74 2.10
C ALA A 9 -0.81 -10.01 1.84
N TYR A 10 0.10 -9.19 2.40
CA TYR A 10 1.54 -9.44 2.31
C TYR A 10 1.92 -10.82 2.86
N LYS A 11 1.48 -11.15 4.08
CA LYS A 11 1.77 -12.44 4.72
C LYS A 11 1.19 -13.64 3.96
N ALA A 12 0.07 -13.46 3.28
CA ALA A 12 -0.57 -14.51 2.50
C ALA A 12 0.15 -14.81 1.17
N THR A 13 1.17 -14.04 0.79
CA THR A 13 1.91 -14.20 -0.47
C THR A 13 3.37 -14.57 -0.25
N LEU A 14 3.91 -15.41 -1.14
CA LEU A 14 5.34 -15.75 -1.16
C LEU A 14 6.13 -14.69 -1.96
N GLY A 15 6.25 -13.48 -1.41
CA GLY A 15 7.10 -12.42 -1.96
C GLY A 15 6.51 -11.66 -3.15
N ALA A 16 5.18 -11.61 -3.28
CA ALA A 16 4.52 -10.83 -4.32
C ALA A 16 4.78 -9.32 -4.17
N LYS A 17 4.64 -8.58 -5.28
CA LYS A 17 4.51 -7.12 -5.26
C LYS A 17 3.03 -6.77 -5.09
N ILE A 18 2.73 -5.94 -4.10
CA ILE A 18 1.38 -5.42 -3.82
C ILE A 18 1.36 -3.95 -4.21
N ILE A 19 0.38 -3.54 -5.01
CA ILE A 19 0.18 -2.14 -5.39
C ILE A 19 -1.12 -1.67 -4.73
N ALA A 20 -1.01 -0.75 -3.76
CA ALA A 20 -2.16 -0.17 -3.09
C ALA A 20 -2.77 0.94 -3.95
N SER A 21 -4.09 0.95 -4.05
CA SER A 21 -4.88 1.94 -4.80
C SER A 21 -6.09 2.39 -3.97
N HIS A 22 -6.96 3.21 -4.56
CA HIS A 22 -8.21 3.69 -3.96
C HIS A 22 -8.00 4.49 -2.66
N MET A 23 -7.06 5.44 -2.70
CA MET A 23 -6.80 6.42 -1.64
C MET A 23 -6.95 7.83 -2.23
N GLU A 24 -7.42 8.78 -1.43
CA GLU A 24 -7.34 10.24 -1.69
C GLU A 24 -8.08 10.80 -2.93
N ALA A 25 -8.71 9.96 -3.76
CA ALA A 25 -9.48 10.39 -4.93
C ALA A 25 -10.98 10.64 -4.67
N VAL A 26 -11.55 10.05 -3.61
CA VAL A 26 -13.00 10.10 -3.30
C VAL A 26 -13.26 10.37 -1.82
N ASN A 27 -14.20 11.26 -1.49
CA ASN A 27 -14.40 11.82 -0.13
C ASN A 27 -14.62 10.83 1.04
N HIS A 28 -14.88 9.55 0.78
CA HIS A 28 -15.10 8.53 1.81
C HIS A 28 -13.85 7.68 2.10
N TRP A 29 -12.69 8.04 1.56
CA TRP A 29 -11.43 7.40 1.93
C TRP A 29 -11.13 7.65 3.42
N THR A 30 -10.57 6.65 4.10
CA THR A 30 -10.24 6.72 5.54
C THR A 30 -8.76 6.45 5.84
N LEU A 31 -7.97 6.11 4.82
CA LEU A 31 -6.55 5.81 4.91
C LEU A 31 -5.81 6.69 3.89
N SER A 32 -4.86 7.51 4.36
CA SER A 32 -4.03 8.35 3.48
C SER A 32 -2.86 7.56 2.90
N ARG A 33 -2.30 8.05 1.80
CA ARG A 33 -1.06 7.49 1.23
C ARG A 33 0.08 7.58 2.22
N GLU A 34 0.18 8.71 2.93
CA GLU A 34 1.20 8.93 3.96
C GLU A 34 1.09 7.92 5.10
N GLU A 35 -0.12 7.70 5.63
CA GLU A 35 -0.33 6.74 6.71
C GLU A 35 0.05 5.32 6.27
N LEU A 36 -0.33 4.92 5.06
CA LEU A 36 0.05 3.59 4.54
C LEU A 36 1.56 3.48 4.31
N LYS A 37 2.21 4.50 3.73
CA LYS A 37 3.67 4.55 3.53
C LYS A 37 4.41 4.42 4.86
N ASN A 38 3.97 5.12 5.91
CA ASN A 38 4.55 5.01 7.25
C ASN A 38 4.37 3.60 7.85
N PHE A 39 3.15 3.06 7.76
CA PHE A 39 2.85 1.73 8.28
C PHE A 39 3.69 0.62 7.62
N ILE A 40 3.83 0.63 6.28
CA ILE A 40 4.61 -0.41 5.58
C ILE A 40 6.12 -0.29 5.86
N ASN A 41 6.62 0.91 6.13
CA ASN A 41 7.99 1.14 6.58
C ASN A 41 8.21 0.59 8.00
N GLU A 42 7.30 0.87 8.93
CA GLU A 42 7.35 0.33 10.30
C GLU A 42 7.29 -1.20 10.33
N LYS A 43 6.52 -1.82 9.42
CA LYS A 43 6.45 -3.28 9.28
C LYS A 43 7.63 -3.89 8.53
N GLY A 44 8.50 -3.09 7.92
CA GLY A 44 9.65 -3.57 7.14
C GLY A 44 9.27 -4.24 5.82
N ILE A 45 8.15 -3.86 5.21
CA ILE A 45 7.60 -4.48 3.98
C ILE A 45 7.53 -3.51 2.79
N SER A 46 8.13 -2.33 2.89
CA SER A 46 8.10 -1.29 1.85
C SER A 46 8.80 -1.69 0.54
N SER A 47 9.62 -2.74 0.56
CA SER A 47 10.16 -3.34 -0.66
C SER A 47 9.12 -4.15 -1.45
N ASN A 48 8.05 -4.61 -0.81
CA ASN A 48 7.02 -5.46 -1.43
C ASN A 48 5.70 -4.72 -1.66
N VAL A 49 5.40 -3.69 -0.87
CA VAL A 49 4.17 -2.90 -0.98
C VAL A 49 4.48 -1.53 -1.58
N LEU A 50 3.84 -1.21 -2.69
CA LEU A 50 3.98 0.04 -3.43
C LEU A 50 2.72 0.89 -3.24
N VAL A 51 2.92 2.19 -3.03
CA VAL A 51 1.86 3.19 -2.82
C VAL A 51 2.08 4.33 -3.84
N PRO A 52 1.69 4.13 -5.12
CA PRO A 52 2.02 5.05 -6.21
C PRO A 52 1.26 6.36 -6.12
N ASP A 53 1.91 7.50 -6.27
CA ASP A 53 1.21 8.77 -6.44
C ASP A 53 0.43 8.80 -7.78
N ASP A 54 -0.50 9.74 -7.94
CA ASP A 54 -1.31 9.83 -9.15
C ASP A 54 -0.42 10.12 -10.37
N GLY A 55 -0.42 9.20 -11.33
CA GLY A 55 0.44 9.25 -12.53
C GLY A 55 1.81 8.59 -12.37
N GLU A 56 2.16 8.06 -11.19
CA GLU A 56 3.38 7.28 -11.00
C GLU A 56 3.32 5.94 -11.77
N SER A 57 4.47 5.52 -12.30
CA SER A 57 4.59 4.31 -13.12
C SER A 57 5.73 3.42 -12.61
N TYR A 58 5.51 2.10 -12.60
CA TYR A 58 6.52 1.10 -12.31
C TYR A 58 6.83 0.28 -13.56
N SER A 59 8.09 -0.16 -13.69
CA SER A 59 8.50 -1.17 -14.67
C SER A 59 8.79 -2.47 -13.93
N LEU A 60 8.29 -3.58 -14.47
CA LEU A 60 8.43 -4.93 -13.91
C LEU A 60 9.56 -5.70 -14.57
#